data_AF-A0A0F9PPM2-F1
#
_entry.id   AF-A0A0F9PPM2-F1
#
_cell.length_a   1.000
_cell.length_b   1.000
_cell.length_c   1.000
_cell.angle_alpha   90.00
_cell.angle_beta   90.00
_cell.angle_gamma   90.00
#
_symmetry.space_group_name_H-M   'P 1'
#
loop_
_entity.id
_entity.type
_entity.pdbx_description
1 polymer ?
#
loop_
_entity_poly.entity_id
_entity_poly.type
_entity_poly.pdbx_seq_one_letter_code
_entity_poly.pdbx_strand_id
1 'polypeptide(L)'
;MTKSGSELKFCPRCQLKGNKSKIHPEGGQRTQMAPTVFWDEEGELHVHDRNVLTSKYHCSRDHRWEESESGSCWCGWKAGE
;
A
#
# COMPACT_ATOMS: atom_id res chain seq x y z
N MET A 1 -8.91 7.78 11.95
CA MET A 1 -7.45 7.73 12.03
C MET A 1 -6.96 6.52 11.22
N THR A 2 -6.86 6.67 9.90
CA THR A 2 -6.30 5.63 9.03
C THR A 2 -4.79 5.71 9.12
N LYS A 3 -4.16 4.77 9.83
CA LYS A 3 -2.71 4.58 9.77
C LYS A 3 -2.38 4.09 8.36
N SER A 4 -2.03 5.01 7.47
CA SER A 4 -1.37 4.68 6.19
C SER A 4 -0.02 4.09 6.55
N GLY A 5 0.04 2.76 6.48
CA GLY A 5 1.20 1.97 6.85
C GLY A 5 2.12 1.82 5.67
N SER A 6 3.20 2.60 5.65
CA SER A 6 4.48 2.13 5.10
C SER A 6 5.52 2.16 6.23
N GLU A 7 5.32 1.29 7.22
CA GLU A 7 6.28 1.09 8.32
C GLU A 7 7.45 0.18 7.94
N LEU A 8 7.87 0.13 6.66
CA LEU A 8 9.13 -0.53 6.31
C LEU A 8 10.30 0.42 6.58
N LYS A 9 10.66 0.47 7.87
CA LYS A 9 11.91 1.09 8.38
C LYS A 9 13.17 0.35 7.88
N PHE A 10 13.04 -0.83 7.26
CA PHE A 10 14.17 -1.71 6.93
C PHE A 10 14.07 -2.34 5.53
N CYS A 11 15.22 -2.50 4.87
CA CYS A 11 15.29 -3.30 3.64
C CYS A 11 15.04 -4.78 4.00
N PRO A 12 14.05 -5.45 3.38
CA PRO A 12 13.68 -6.82 3.75
C PRO A 12 14.85 -7.80 3.68
N ARG A 13 15.70 -7.66 2.65
CA ARG A 13 16.87 -8.52 2.45
C ARG A 13 17.99 -8.26 3.45
N CYS A 14 18.20 -7.00 3.85
CA CYS A 14 19.22 -6.65 4.83
C CYS A 14 18.80 -7.09 6.24
N GLN A 15 17.52 -6.92 6.58
CA GLN A 15 16.96 -7.34 7.86
C GLN A 15 17.10 -8.84 8.09
N LEU A 16 16.77 -9.67 7.09
CA LEU A 16 16.93 -11.13 7.16
C LEU A 16 18.38 -11.56 7.39
N LYS A 17 19.34 -10.77 6.94
CA LYS A 17 20.79 -11.03 7.10
C LYS A 17 21.37 -10.35 8.35
N GLY A 18 20.56 -9.72 9.20
CA GLY A 18 21.03 -8.95 10.37
C GLY A 18 21.86 -7.71 10.01
N ASN A 19 21.78 -7.25 8.76
CA ASN A 19 22.58 -6.15 8.24
C ASN A 19 21.81 -4.82 8.30
N LYS A 20 22.53 -3.74 8.58
CA LYS A 20 22.00 -2.37 8.46
C LYS A 20 22.13 -1.88 7.00
N SER A 21 21.16 -1.10 6.56
CA SER A 21 21.14 -0.39 5.28
C SER A 21 20.30 0.88 5.39
N LYS A 22 20.62 1.89 4.58
CA LYS A 22 19.74 3.06 4.38
C LYS A 22 18.74 2.76 3.26
N ILE A 23 17.51 3.24 3.37
CA ILE A 23 16.47 3.10 2.35
C ILE A 23 16.31 4.43 1.63
N HIS A 24 16.12 4.36 0.32
CA HIS A 24 15.92 5.49 -0.56
C HIS A 24 14.68 5.23 -1.43
N PRO A 25 13.69 6.13 -1.43
CA PRO A 25 12.55 6.03 -2.33
C PRO A 25 12.98 6.30 -3.78
N GLU A 26 12.48 5.52 -4.73
CA GLU A 26 12.69 5.70 -6.17
C GLU A 26 11.49 6.31 -6.89
N GLY A 27 10.40 6.56 -6.14
CA GLY A 27 9.13 7.03 -6.68
C GLY A 27 8.05 5.96 -6.59
N GLY A 28 6.92 6.22 -7.23
CA GLY A 28 5.77 5.31 -7.20
C GLY A 28 4.77 5.65 -8.27
N GLN A 29 3.83 4.73 -8.48
CA GLN A 29 2.72 4.88 -9.41
C GLN A 29 1.44 4.48 -8.71
N ARG A 30 0.32 5.13 -9.05
CA ARG A 30 -1.01 4.76 -8.57
C ARG A 30 -1.90 4.46 -9.76
N THR A 31 -2.69 3.39 -9.69
CA THR A 31 -3.78 3.23 -10.66
C THR A 31 -4.78 4.38 -10.49
N GLN A 32 -5.47 4.75 -11.57
CA GLN A 32 -6.37 5.90 -11.57
C GLN A 32 -7.77 5.50 -12.04
N MET A 33 -8.46 4.71 -11.22
CA MET A 33 -9.84 4.27 -11.38
C MET A 33 -10.76 5.12 -10.51
N ALA A 34 -11.99 5.36 -10.97
CA ALA A 34 -13.00 5.99 -10.14
C ALA A 34 -13.39 5.06 -8.95
N PRO A 35 -13.40 5.55 -7.70
CA PRO A 35 -13.89 4.76 -6.57
C PRO A 35 -15.42 4.57 -6.67
N THR A 36 -15.92 3.44 -6.18
CA THR A 36 -17.37 3.23 -6.03
C THR A 36 -17.78 3.72 -4.64
N VAL A 37 -18.72 4.66 -4.57
CA VAL A 37 -19.15 5.31 -3.31
C VAL A 37 -20.66 5.28 -3.20
N PHE A 38 -21.21 4.77 -2.10
CA PHE A 38 -22.65 4.67 -1.86
C PHE A 38 -22.97 4.58 -0.36
N TRP A 39 -24.23 4.87 0.01
CA TRP A 39 -24.77 4.62 1.34
C TRP A 39 -25.62 3.34 1.30
N ASP A 40 -25.57 2.52 2.35
CA ASP A 40 -26.44 1.35 2.48
C ASP A 40 -27.75 1.67 3.22
N GLU A 41 -28.57 0.63 3.44
CA GLU A 41 -29.87 0.72 4.10
C GLU A 41 -29.77 1.07 5.60
N GLU A 42 -28.61 0.79 6.23
CA GLU A 42 -28.33 1.12 7.62
C GLU A 42 -27.80 2.55 7.78
N GLY A 43 -27.57 3.25 6.65
CA GLY A 43 -27.04 4.61 6.63
C GLY A 43 -25.54 4.67 6.83
N GLU A 44 -24.81 3.60 6.52
CA GLU A 44 -23.35 3.56 6.54
C GLU A 44 -22.75 3.88 5.17
N LEU A 45 -21.65 4.65 5.15
CA LEU A 45 -20.96 5.04 3.92
C LEU A 45 -19.98 3.97 3.48
N HIS A 46 -20.13 3.51 2.25
CA HIS A 46 -19.20 2.61 1.56
C HIS A 46 -18.31 3.40 0.62
N VAL A 47 -16.99 3.21 0.74
CA VAL A 47 -15.98 3.78 -0.16
C VAL A 47 -15.08 2.66 -0.65
N HIS A 48 -15.36 2.18 -1.85
CA HIS A 48 -14.63 1.10 -2.48
C HIS A 48 -13.60 1.68 -3.47
N ASP A 49 -12.42 2.01 -2.95
CA ASP A 49 -11.28 2.48 -3.76
C ASP A 49 -10.38 1.29 -4.15
N ARG A 50 -10.46 0.87 -5.42
CA ARG A 50 -9.60 -0.19 -5.97
C ARG A 50 -8.22 0.30 -6.39
N ASN A 51 -7.92 1.58 -6.18
CA ASN A 51 -6.65 2.09 -6.61
C ASN A 51 -5.51 1.50 -5.80
N VAL A 52 -4.51 0.98 -6.51
CA VAL A 52 -3.29 0.44 -5.94
C VAL A 52 -2.19 1.49 -6.08
N LEU A 53 -1.59 1.88 -4.97
CA LEU A 53 -0.34 2.63 -4.94
C LEU A 53 0.81 1.64 -4.87
N THR A 54 1.66 1.62 -5.90
CA THR A 54 2.91 0.87 -5.92
C THR A 54 4.07 1.83 -5.68
N SER A 55 4.76 1.65 -4.57
CA SER A 55 5.94 2.43 -4.18
C SER A 55 7.22 1.62 -4.44
N LYS A 56 8.24 2.26 -5.00
CA LYS A 56 9.53 1.64 -5.33
C LYS A 56 10.62 2.15 -4.41
N TYR A 57 11.48 1.25 -3.97
CA TYR A 57 12.57 1.55 -3.04
C TYR A 57 13.86 0.86 -3.46
N HIS A 58 14.98 1.49 -3.12
CA HIS A 58 16.27 0.83 -3.07
C HIS A 58 16.94 1.04 -1.71
N CYS A 59 17.97 0.25 -1.42
CA CYS A 59 18.79 0.44 -0.24
C CYS A 59 20.26 0.68 -0.59
N SER A 60 21.02 1.18 0.39
CA SER A 60 22.47 1.42 0.27
C SER A 60 23.34 0.18 0.02
N ARG A 61 22.73 -1.00 -0.10
CA ARG A 61 23.38 -2.28 -0.45
C ARG A 61 22.85 -2.85 -1.78
N ASP A 62 22.31 -1.98 -2.63
CA ASP A 62 21.87 -2.29 -4.00
C ASP A 62 20.75 -3.33 -4.10
N HIS A 63 19.93 -3.46 -3.06
CA HIS A 63 18.66 -4.18 -3.16
C HIS A 63 17.55 -3.22 -3.57
N ARG A 64 16.69 -3.68 -4.49
CA ARG A 64 15.48 -2.98 -4.91
C ARG A 64 14.25 -3.84 -4.64
N TRP A 65 13.15 -3.20 -4.29
CA TRP A 65 11.86 -3.85 -4.10
C TRP A 65 10.71 -2.85 -4.31
N GLU A 66 9.51 -3.40 -4.41
CA GLU A 66 8.29 -2.64 -4.58
C GLU A 66 7.29 -3.08 -3.51
N GLU A 67 6.49 -2.12 -3.02
CA GLU A 67 5.40 -2.35 -2.09
C GLU A 67 4.13 -1.84 -2.74
N SER A 68 3.02 -2.54 -2.53
CA SER A 68 1.72 -2.12 -3.04
C SER A 68 0.71 -2.04 -1.90
N GLU A 69 0.01 -0.92 -1.80
CA GLU A 69 -1.12 -0.72 -0.90
C GLU A 69 -2.36 -0.33 -1.69
N SER A 70 -3.53 -0.75 -1.22
CA SER A 70 -4.82 -0.34 -1.79
C SER A 70 -5.78 0.09 -0.70
N GLY A 71 -6.74 0.94 -1.07
CA GLY A 71 -7.88 1.21 -0.21
C GLY A 71 -8.67 -0.07 0.06
N SER A 72 -9.24 -0.17 1.27
CA SER A 72 -10.24 -1.19 1.58
C SER A 72 -11.40 -0.54 2.31
N CYS A 73 -12.61 -1.00 1.99
CA CYS A 73 -13.80 -0.64 2.74
C CYS A 73 -13.93 -1.55 3.96
N TRP A 74 -14.54 -1.04 5.03
CA TRP A 74 -14.77 -1.78 6.27
C TRP A 74 -15.69 -3.00 6.06
N CYS A 75 -16.52 -3.00 5.00
CA CYS A 75 -17.47 -4.07 4.70
C CYS A 75 -16.83 -5.35 4.13
N GLY A 76 -15.51 -5.37 3.93
CA GLY A 76 -14.79 -6.56 3.47
C GLY A 76 -15.06 -6.94 2.01
N TRP A 77 -15.72 -6.08 1.22
CA TRP A 77 -15.99 -6.35 -0.19
C TRP A 77 -14.71 -6.60 -0.97
N LYS A 78 -14.56 -7.84 -1.47
CA LYS A 78 -13.54 -8.20 -2.46
C LYS A 78 -14.18 -8.21 -3.82
N ALA A 79 -13.99 -7.15 -4.57
CA ALA A 79 -14.49 -7.15 -5.92
C ALA A 79 -13.65 -8.08 -6.83
N GLY A 80 -14.27 -9.09 -7.42
CA GLY A 80 -13.69 -9.90 -8.49
C GLY A 80 -13.43 -11.38 -8.19
N GLU A 81 -14.31 -12.05 -7.44
CA GLU A 81 -14.54 -13.49 -7.62
C GLU A 81 -15.66 -13.71 -8.64
#